data_AF-A0A4V6RIX3-F1
#
_entry.id   AF-A0A4V6RIX3-F1
#
_cell.length_a   1.000
_cell.length_b   1.000
_cell.length_c   1.000
_cell.angle_alpha   90.00
_cell.angle_beta   90.00
_cell.angle_gamma   90.00
#
_symmetry.space_group_name_H-M   'P 1'
#
loop_
_entity.id
_entity.type
_entity.pdbx_description
1 polymer ?
#
loop_
_entity_poly.entity_id
_entity_poly.type
_entity_poly.pdbx_seq_one_letter_code
_entity_poly.pdbx_strand_id
1 'polypeptide(L)'
;DADVAIVTSIDIDHTEYLGTTREEIGFEKAGIFRAGKTAICGDPMPPQSLIKHAEAIGADLWLMGRDFNYQGDKQQWAYGGRAQRRNSLAYPSLRGANQLLNASAALAALEALRDVLPIGAQEVRTGLATVELPGRFQVLPGQPLVILDVAHNPHAAAVLAQNLDNMGFHPYTYAVFG
;
A
#
# COMPACT_ATOMS: atom_id res chain seq x y z
N ASP A 1 22.03 -4.37 3.34
CA ASP A 1 20.68 -4.93 3.60
C ASP A 1 19.72 -3.84 4.01
N ALA A 2 18.41 -4.04 3.82
CA ALA A 2 17.38 -3.07 4.20
C ALA A 2 17.17 -3.05 5.72
N ASP A 3 16.98 -1.86 6.30
CA ASP A 3 16.65 -1.69 7.72
C ASP A 3 15.18 -2.01 8.03
N VAL A 4 14.30 -1.75 7.06
CA VAL A 4 12.88 -2.15 7.07
C VAL A 4 12.52 -2.69 5.70
N ALA A 5 11.80 -3.79 5.65
CA ALA A 5 11.26 -4.37 4.43
C ALA A 5 9.73 -4.38 4.48
N ILE A 6 9.07 -4.08 3.35
CA ILE A 6 7.61 -3.98 3.27
C ILE A 6 7.09 -4.85 2.14
N VAL A 7 6.14 -5.73 2.46
CA VAL A 7 5.29 -6.42 1.49
C VAL A 7 3.90 -5.78 1.59
N THR A 8 3.47 -5.03 0.57
CA THR A 8 2.23 -4.25 0.62
C THR A 8 0.98 -5.10 0.48
N SER A 9 0.91 -5.91 -0.59
CA SER A 9 -0.21 -6.80 -0.89
C SER A 9 0.28 -8.05 -1.60
N ILE A 10 -0.42 -9.15 -1.36
CA ILE A 10 -0.16 -10.45 -1.96
C ILE A 10 -1.41 -10.87 -2.71
N ASP A 11 -1.34 -10.71 -4.01
CA ASP A 11 -2.36 -11.18 -4.94
C ASP A 11 -1.73 -12.09 -5.98
N ILE A 12 -2.56 -12.84 -6.69
CA ILE A 12 -2.16 -13.70 -7.78
C ILE A 12 -1.75 -12.81 -8.95
N ASP A 13 -0.44 -12.62 -9.09
CA ASP A 13 0.19 -11.88 -10.16
C ASP A 13 1.53 -12.54 -10.52
N HIS A 14 1.96 -12.42 -11.77
CA HIS A 14 3.20 -13.03 -12.26
C HIS A 14 3.33 -14.53 -11.94
N THR A 15 2.27 -15.30 -12.23
CA THR A 15 2.16 -16.72 -11.87
C THR A 15 3.25 -17.61 -12.48
N GLU A 16 3.86 -17.17 -13.58
CA GLU A 16 4.99 -17.85 -14.23
C GLU A 16 6.28 -17.87 -13.37
N TYR A 17 6.43 -16.91 -12.44
CA TYR A 17 7.65 -16.74 -11.65
C TYR A 17 7.43 -16.87 -10.14
N LEU A 18 6.27 -16.44 -9.64
CA LEU A 18 6.01 -16.33 -8.19
C LEU A 18 5.16 -17.49 -7.65
N GLY A 19 4.70 -18.38 -8.52
CA GLY A 19 3.78 -19.45 -8.18
C GLY A 19 2.32 -19.11 -8.45
N THR A 20 1.45 -20.09 -8.24
CA THR A 20 0.03 -20.04 -8.60
C THR A 20 -0.88 -19.79 -7.39
N THR A 21 -0.30 -19.75 -6.19
CA THR A 21 -1.03 -19.56 -4.94
C THR A 21 -0.52 -18.36 -4.16
N ARG A 22 -1.38 -17.74 -3.34
CA ARG A 22 -0.97 -16.68 -2.40
C ARG A 22 0.12 -17.14 -1.43
N GLU A 23 0.15 -18.43 -1.08
CA GLU A 23 1.19 -19.01 -0.22
C GLU A 23 2.56 -19.04 -0.90
N GLU A 24 2.64 -19.47 -2.16
CA GLU A 24 3.89 -19.45 -2.93
C GLU A 24 4.38 -18.01 -3.15
N ILE A 25 3.49 -17.14 -3.62
CA ILE A 25 3.80 -15.74 -3.90
C ILE A 25 4.22 -15.01 -2.61
N GLY A 26 3.53 -15.29 -1.50
CA GLY A 26 3.85 -14.72 -0.20
C GLY A 26 5.21 -15.16 0.32
N PHE A 27 5.59 -16.41 0.10
CA PHE A 27 6.90 -16.93 0.46
C PHE A 27 8.02 -16.25 -0.35
N GLU A 28 7.87 -16.18 -1.68
CA GLU A 28 8.84 -15.50 -2.55
C GLU A 28 9.03 -14.03 -2.16
N LYS A 29 7.92 -13.31 -1.95
CA LYS A 29 7.95 -11.91 -1.49
C LYS A 29 8.59 -11.77 -0.10
N ALA A 30 8.45 -12.76 0.79
CA ALA A 30 9.08 -12.72 2.10
C ALA A 30 10.61 -12.78 2.04
N GLY A 31 11.21 -13.16 0.89
CA GLY A 31 12.66 -13.21 0.70
C GLY A 31 13.39 -11.87 0.83
N ILE A 32 12.67 -10.74 0.82
CA ILE A 32 13.26 -9.42 1.10
C ILE A 32 13.44 -9.16 2.61
N PHE A 33 12.85 -9.99 3.48
CA PHE A 33 12.98 -9.84 4.93
C PHE A 33 14.39 -10.20 5.40
N ARG A 34 14.79 -9.63 6.54
CA ARG A 34 16.13 -9.80 7.11
C ARG A 34 16.04 -10.09 8.60
N ALA A 35 16.91 -10.98 9.08
CA ALA A 35 16.99 -11.36 10.50
C ALA A 35 17.24 -10.14 11.39
N GLY A 36 16.51 -10.02 12.49
CA GLY A 36 16.63 -8.90 13.44
C GLY A 36 16.21 -7.53 12.90
N LYS A 37 15.66 -7.46 11.68
CA LYS A 37 15.14 -6.24 11.07
C LYS A 37 13.62 -6.25 11.04
N THR A 38 13.01 -5.08 10.93
CA THR A 38 11.56 -4.96 10.85
C THR A 38 11.05 -5.41 9.48
N ALA A 39 10.07 -6.30 9.49
CA ALA A 39 9.38 -6.79 8.31
C ALA A 39 7.90 -6.40 8.41
N ILE A 40 7.37 -5.67 7.44
CA ILE A 40 5.98 -5.19 7.45
C ILE A 40 5.19 -5.93 6.38
N CYS A 41 4.06 -6.51 6.76
CA CYS A 41 3.06 -7.03 5.84
C CYS A 41 1.80 -6.15 5.89
N GLY A 42 1.54 -5.44 4.80
CA GLY A 42 0.34 -4.62 4.60
C GLY A 42 -0.90 -5.41 4.21
N ASP A 43 -0.75 -6.67 3.77
CA ASP A 43 -1.89 -7.50 3.39
C ASP A 43 -2.76 -7.83 4.62
N PRO A 44 -4.07 -7.51 4.61
CA PRO A 44 -4.97 -7.85 5.72
C PRO A 44 -5.14 -9.36 5.96
N MET A 45 -4.84 -10.17 4.95
CA MET A 45 -4.90 -11.63 5.00
C MET A 45 -3.53 -12.21 4.63
N PRO A 46 -2.52 -12.02 5.50
CA PRO A 46 -1.15 -12.44 5.22
C PRO A 46 -1.07 -13.97 5.05
N PRO A 47 -0.43 -14.48 3.99
CA PRO A 47 -0.20 -15.92 3.82
C PRO A 47 0.63 -16.49 4.96
N GLN A 48 0.36 -17.74 5.32
CA GLN A 48 1.02 -18.39 6.44
C GLN A 48 2.50 -18.65 6.15
N SER A 49 2.86 -18.89 4.89
CA SER A 49 4.23 -19.05 4.41
C SER A 49 5.10 -17.83 4.69
N LEU A 50 4.58 -16.62 4.46
CA LEU A 50 5.26 -15.36 4.75
C LEU A 50 5.52 -15.21 6.25
N ILE A 51 4.50 -15.47 7.07
CA ILE A 51 4.58 -15.40 8.52
C ILE A 51 5.66 -16.37 9.03
N LYS A 52 5.58 -17.63 8.61
CA LYS A 52 6.55 -18.68 8.98
C LYS A 52 7.96 -18.33 8.57
N HIS A 53 8.15 -17.76 7.37
CA HIS A 53 9.47 -17.35 6.92
C HIS A 53 10.05 -16.23 7.80
N ALA A 54 9.27 -15.18 8.07
CA ALA A 54 9.70 -14.08 8.92
C ALA A 54 10.07 -14.55 10.34
N GLU A 55 9.27 -15.45 10.93
CA GLU A 55 9.54 -16.08 12.22
C GLU A 55 10.82 -16.92 12.19
N ALA A 56 10.99 -17.74 11.15
CA ALA A 56 12.15 -18.64 11.02
C ALA A 56 13.48 -17.89 10.94
N ILE A 57 13.51 -16.73 10.27
CA ILE A 57 14.71 -15.88 10.20
C ILE A 57 14.83 -14.93 11.39
N GLY A 58 13.86 -14.89 12.31
CA GLY A 58 13.85 -13.98 13.45
C GLY A 58 13.72 -12.50 13.05
N ALA A 59 12.94 -12.19 12.02
CA ALA A 59 12.57 -10.82 11.69
C ALA A 59 11.51 -10.29 12.67
N ASP A 60 11.52 -8.99 12.96
CA ASP A 60 10.45 -8.35 13.74
C ASP A 60 9.26 -8.09 12.81
N LEU A 61 8.36 -9.07 12.71
CA LEU A 61 7.20 -9.03 11.81
C LEU A 61 6.08 -8.14 12.36
N TRP A 62 5.64 -7.17 11.57
CA TRP A 62 4.52 -6.28 11.84
C TRP A 62 3.40 -6.59 10.84
N LEU A 63 2.21 -6.89 11.34
CA LEU A 63 1.05 -7.27 10.52
C LEU A 63 -0.06 -6.23 10.60
N MET A 64 -0.67 -5.94 9.45
CA MET A 64 -1.91 -5.17 9.37
C MET A 64 -3.01 -5.84 10.21
N GLY A 65 -3.68 -5.06 11.06
CA GLY A 65 -4.71 -5.53 11.99
C GLY A 65 -4.18 -6.05 13.33
N ARG A 66 -2.88 -6.36 13.45
CA ARG A 66 -2.24 -6.81 14.72
C ARG A 66 -1.34 -5.72 15.31
N ASP A 67 -0.37 -5.27 14.53
CA ASP A 67 0.69 -4.35 14.98
C ASP A 67 0.44 -2.91 14.54
N PHE A 68 -0.24 -2.76 13.40
CA PHE A 68 -0.70 -1.48 12.92
C PHE A 68 -2.05 -1.60 12.23
N ASN A 69 -2.80 -0.50 12.21
CA ASN A 69 -4.09 -0.41 11.55
C ASN A 69 -4.38 1.04 11.12
N TYR A 70 -5.49 1.21 10.43
CA TYR A 70 -6.08 2.50 10.16
C TYR A 70 -7.59 2.47 10.41
N GLN A 71 -8.15 3.64 10.67
CA GLN A 71 -9.60 3.88 10.73
C GLN A 71 -9.88 5.21 10.03
N GLY A 72 -10.97 5.33 9.30
CA GLY A 72 -11.28 6.59 8.61
C GLY A 72 -12.73 6.69 8.17
N ASP A 73 -13.14 7.92 7.91
CA ASP A 73 -14.43 8.30 7.33
C ASP A 73 -14.20 9.01 5.98
N LYS A 74 -15.19 9.71 5.42
CA LYS A 74 -15.04 10.38 4.12
C LYS A 74 -14.12 11.61 4.11
N GLN A 75 -13.73 12.14 5.27
CA GLN A 75 -12.98 13.39 5.39
C GLN A 75 -11.56 13.19 5.92
N GLN A 76 -11.41 12.32 6.91
CA GLN A 76 -10.15 12.12 7.60
C GLN A 76 -9.97 10.66 8.00
N TRP A 77 -8.73 10.31 8.27
CA TRP A 77 -8.36 9.00 8.79
C TRP A 77 -7.37 9.12 9.93
N ALA A 78 -7.19 8.01 10.63
CA ALA A 78 -6.29 7.85 11.74
C ALA A 78 -5.45 6.59 11.52
N TYR A 79 -4.18 6.70 11.88
CA TYR A 79 -3.23 5.60 11.90
C TYR A 79 -2.95 5.19 13.35
N GLY A 80 -2.86 3.90 13.60
CA GLY A 80 -2.30 3.37 14.85
C GLY A 80 -1.27 2.28 14.60
N GLY A 81 -0.07 2.46 15.13
CA GLY A 81 1.00 1.45 15.15
C GLY A 81 1.21 0.83 16.53
N ARG A 82 2.44 0.39 16.83
CA ARG A 82 2.78 -0.20 18.14
C ARG A 82 2.96 0.87 19.21
N ALA A 83 3.57 1.99 18.84
CA ALA A 83 3.95 3.08 19.74
C ALA A 83 3.45 4.46 19.29
N GLN A 84 3.05 4.64 18.02
CA GLN A 84 2.49 5.92 17.56
C GLN A 84 1.00 5.84 17.24
N ARG A 85 0.30 6.95 17.50
CA ARG A 85 -1.05 7.22 17.02
C ARG A 85 -1.03 8.53 16.28
N ARG A 86 -1.65 8.59 15.11
CA ARG A 86 -1.76 9.82 14.31
C ARG A 86 -3.21 10.00 13.91
N ASN A 87 -3.85 10.99 14.51
CA ASN A 87 -5.28 11.27 14.30
C ASN A 87 -5.46 12.43 13.31
N SER A 88 -6.64 12.50 12.71
CA SER A 88 -7.05 13.59 11.82
C SER A 88 -6.05 13.83 10.69
N LEU A 89 -5.58 12.73 10.08
CA LEU A 89 -4.78 12.78 8.86
C LEU A 89 -5.70 13.06 7.68
N ALA A 90 -5.26 13.93 6.78
CA ALA A 90 -5.88 14.05 5.48
C ALA A 90 -5.63 12.78 4.67
N TYR A 91 -6.57 12.42 3.81
CA TYR A 91 -6.36 11.38 2.82
C TYR A 91 -5.13 11.71 1.96
N PRO A 92 -4.29 10.72 1.61
CA PRO A 92 -3.15 11.02 0.76
C PRO A 92 -3.62 11.48 -0.64
N SER A 93 -2.78 12.14 -1.42
CA SER A 93 -3.16 12.71 -2.72
C SER A 93 -3.25 11.70 -3.87
N LEU A 94 -2.93 10.43 -3.61
CA LEU A 94 -3.20 9.34 -4.54
C LEU A 94 -4.69 8.96 -4.54
N ARG A 95 -5.17 8.29 -5.58
CA ARG A 95 -6.53 7.73 -5.63
C ARG A 95 -6.45 6.20 -5.64
N GLY A 96 -7.46 5.52 -5.07
CA GLY A 96 -7.53 4.06 -5.08
C GLY A 96 -8.09 3.45 -3.80
N ALA A 97 -8.74 2.29 -3.93
CA ALA A 97 -9.32 1.56 -2.80
C ALA A 97 -8.28 1.16 -1.73
N ASN A 98 -7.04 0.85 -2.14
CA ASN A 98 -5.98 0.37 -1.25
C ASN A 98 -5.08 1.49 -0.70
N GLN A 99 -5.47 2.75 -0.88
CA GLN A 99 -4.59 3.87 -0.57
C GLN A 99 -4.29 3.99 0.92
N LEU A 100 -5.31 3.85 1.78
CA LEU A 100 -5.12 3.89 3.23
C LEU A 100 -4.32 2.70 3.74
N LEU A 101 -4.48 1.53 3.11
CA LEU A 101 -3.68 0.34 3.40
C LEU A 101 -2.20 0.58 3.08
N ASN A 102 -1.90 1.13 1.91
CA ASN A 102 -0.53 1.46 1.52
C ASN A 102 0.06 2.57 2.41
N ALA A 103 -0.75 3.59 2.73
CA ALA A 103 -0.33 4.68 3.60
C ALA A 103 -0.07 4.20 5.04
N SER A 104 -0.90 3.30 5.58
CA SER A 104 -0.68 2.74 6.93
C SER A 104 0.58 1.89 7.00
N ALA A 105 0.88 1.10 5.96
CA ALA A 105 2.14 0.35 5.86
C ALA A 105 3.36 1.29 5.77
N ALA A 106 3.26 2.37 5.01
CA ALA A 106 4.31 3.40 4.95
C ALA A 106 4.52 4.08 6.30
N LEU A 107 3.44 4.43 7.02
CA LEU A 107 3.52 5.01 8.37
C LEU A 107 4.11 4.01 9.38
N ALA A 108 3.80 2.72 9.28
CA ALA A 108 4.43 1.69 10.09
C ALA A 108 5.94 1.60 9.86
N ALA A 109 6.40 1.75 8.62
CA ALA A 109 7.82 1.79 8.32
C ALA A 109 8.50 3.04 8.90
N LEU A 110 7.86 4.20 8.79
CA LEU A 110 8.35 5.43 9.42
C LEU A 110 8.39 5.31 10.95
N GLU A 111 7.41 4.63 11.55
CA GLU A 111 7.41 4.35 12.98
C GLU A 111 8.56 3.43 13.38
N ALA A 112 8.83 2.37 12.63
CA ALA A 112 9.95 1.46 12.87
C ALA A 112 11.32 2.16 12.72
N LEU A 113 11.41 3.14 11.83
CA LEU A 113 12.64 3.91 11.59
C LEU A 113 12.80 5.14 12.51
N ARG A 114 11.88 5.41 13.44
CA ARG A 114 11.80 6.68 14.19
C ARG A 114 13.10 7.13 14.87
N ASP A 115 13.94 6.19 15.32
CA ASP A 115 15.18 6.49 16.05
C ASP A 115 16.33 6.84 15.09
N VAL A 116 16.23 6.45 13.81
CA VAL A 116 17.21 6.72 12.75
C VAL A 116 16.73 7.84 11.83
N LEU A 117 15.42 7.88 11.56
CA LEU A 117 14.74 8.82 10.69
C LEU A 117 13.56 9.47 11.45
N PRO A 118 13.83 10.49 12.29
CA PRO A 118 12.79 11.15 13.05
C PRO A 118 11.91 12.01 12.14
N ILE A 119 10.68 11.55 11.86
CA ILE A 119 9.68 12.28 11.05
C ILE A 119 8.54 12.80 11.94
N GLY A 120 8.38 14.12 11.96
CA GLY A 120 7.36 14.81 12.74
C GLY A 120 5.94 14.69 12.18
N ALA A 121 5.01 15.38 12.83
CA ALA A 121 3.61 15.39 12.40
C ALA A 121 3.40 16.17 11.10
N GLN A 122 4.12 17.27 10.92
CA GLN A 122 3.96 18.16 9.78
C GLN A 122 4.54 17.55 8.50
N GLU A 123 5.66 16.85 8.60
CA GLU A 123 6.31 16.15 7.48
C GLU A 123 5.40 15.02 6.97
N VAL A 124 4.78 14.26 7.87
CA VAL A 124 3.78 13.24 7.47
C VAL A 124 2.58 13.88 6.78
N ARG A 125 2.02 14.96 7.34
CA ARG A 125 0.87 15.67 6.72
C ARG A 125 1.23 16.17 5.32
N THR A 126 2.41 16.75 5.18
CA THR A 126 2.91 17.26 3.90
C THR A 126 3.10 16.12 2.91
N GLY A 127 3.81 15.05 3.29
CA GLY A 127 4.06 13.89 2.43
C GLY A 127 2.77 13.21 1.95
N LEU A 128 1.77 13.07 2.82
CA LEU A 128 0.45 12.57 2.41
C LEU A 128 -0.24 13.52 1.42
N ALA A 129 -0.17 14.83 1.63
CA ALA A 129 -0.81 15.82 0.76
C ALA A 129 -0.10 16.05 -0.57
N THR A 130 1.17 15.68 -0.70
CA THR A 130 1.97 15.96 -1.91
C THR A 130 2.46 14.70 -2.62
N VAL A 131 2.12 13.50 -2.14
CA VAL A 131 2.53 12.26 -2.81
C VAL A 131 1.86 12.16 -4.18
N GLU A 132 2.69 11.94 -5.20
CA GLU A 132 2.26 11.71 -6.57
C GLU A 132 2.93 10.44 -7.08
N LEU A 133 2.23 9.68 -7.91
CA LEU A 133 2.76 8.49 -8.56
C LEU A 133 2.29 8.46 -10.02
N PRO A 134 3.17 8.82 -10.97
CA PRO A 134 2.83 8.82 -12.38
C PRO A 134 2.26 7.47 -12.84
N GLY A 135 1.19 7.53 -13.64
CA GLY A 135 0.51 6.33 -14.15
C GLY A 135 -0.30 5.54 -13.12
N ARG A 136 -0.54 6.03 -11.90
CA ARG A 136 -1.54 5.43 -10.99
C ARG A 136 -2.75 6.34 -10.85
N PHE A 137 -3.78 6.03 -11.63
CA PHE A 137 -4.99 6.84 -11.76
C PHE A 137 -4.67 8.34 -11.91
N GLN A 138 -3.70 8.64 -12.76
CA GLN A 138 -3.17 9.98 -12.93
C GLN A 138 -4.10 10.79 -13.84
N VAL A 139 -4.76 11.79 -13.26
CA VAL A 139 -5.64 12.70 -13.98
C VAL A 139 -4.82 13.83 -14.59
N LEU A 140 -4.81 13.96 -15.91
CA LEU A 140 -4.16 15.08 -16.60
C LEU A 140 -5.12 16.27 -16.73
N PRO A 141 -4.61 17.51 -16.64
CA PRO A 141 -5.43 18.70 -16.90
C PRO A 141 -5.81 18.77 -18.38
N GLY A 142 -7.06 19.14 -18.68
CA GLY A 142 -7.52 19.39 -20.05
C GLY A 142 -8.94 18.93 -20.32
N GLN A 143 -9.37 19.13 -21.57
CA GLN A 143 -10.61 18.59 -22.14
C GLN A 143 -10.29 17.92 -23.49
N PRO A 144 -10.63 16.63 -23.68
CA PRO A 144 -11.31 15.74 -22.74
C PRO A 144 -10.46 15.44 -21.50
N LEU A 145 -11.12 14.97 -20.43
CA LEU A 145 -10.43 14.48 -19.25
C LEU A 145 -9.62 13.24 -19.62
N VAL A 146 -8.31 13.26 -19.36
CA VAL A 146 -7.42 12.13 -19.67
C VAL A 146 -6.92 11.52 -18.37
N ILE A 147 -7.04 10.18 -18.27
CA ILE A 147 -6.55 9.40 -17.13
C ILE A 147 -5.51 8.42 -17.64
N LEU A 148 -4.36 8.37 -16.97
CA LEU A 148 -3.31 7.37 -17.20
C LEU A 148 -3.29 6.39 -16.03
N ASP A 149 -3.40 5.09 -16.33
CA ASP A 149 -3.34 4.02 -15.33
C ASP A 149 -2.53 2.82 -15.85
N VAL A 150 -1.66 2.25 -15.01
CA VAL A 150 -0.79 1.09 -15.32
C VAL A 150 -1.41 -0.26 -14.94
N ALA A 151 -2.72 -0.33 -14.69
CA ALA A 151 -3.41 -1.59 -14.44
C ALA A 151 -3.15 -2.60 -15.56
N HIS A 152 -2.52 -3.73 -15.20
CA HIS A 152 -2.11 -4.78 -16.12
C HIS A 152 -2.50 -6.18 -15.64
N ASN A 153 -3.23 -6.28 -14.53
CA ASN A 153 -3.75 -7.54 -14.00
C ASN A 153 -5.23 -7.37 -13.60
N PRO A 154 -6.00 -8.46 -13.44
CA PRO A 154 -7.44 -8.38 -13.14
C PRO A 154 -7.78 -7.60 -11.87
N HIS A 155 -6.95 -7.69 -10.83
CA HIS A 155 -7.14 -6.97 -9.58
C HIS A 155 -6.94 -5.46 -9.76
N ALA A 156 -5.87 -5.03 -10.44
CA ALA A 156 -5.60 -3.63 -10.74
C ALA A 156 -6.68 -3.05 -11.66
N ALA A 157 -7.16 -3.83 -12.64
CA ALA A 157 -8.26 -3.43 -13.52
C ALA A 157 -9.57 -3.24 -12.73
N ALA A 158 -9.86 -4.09 -11.74
CA ALA A 158 -11.01 -3.92 -10.84
C ALA A 158 -10.89 -2.64 -9.99
N VAL A 159 -9.70 -2.31 -9.49
CA VAL A 159 -9.44 -1.05 -8.79
C VAL A 159 -9.62 0.15 -9.72
N LEU A 160 -9.14 0.08 -10.96
CA LEU A 160 -9.34 1.11 -11.97
C LEU A 160 -10.83 1.34 -12.25
N ALA A 161 -11.61 0.26 -12.45
CA ALA A 161 -13.05 0.35 -12.65
C ALA A 161 -13.75 1.05 -11.47
N GLN A 162 -13.44 0.65 -10.23
CA GLN A 162 -14.00 1.26 -9.03
C GLN A 162 -13.65 2.76 -8.92
N ASN A 163 -12.44 3.15 -9.33
CA ASN A 163 -12.03 4.55 -9.33
C ASN A 163 -12.77 5.36 -10.40
N LEU A 164 -13.00 4.79 -11.58
CA LEU A 164 -13.80 5.42 -12.65
C LEU A 164 -15.26 5.60 -12.22
N ASP A 165 -15.86 4.62 -11.54
CA ASP A 165 -17.23 4.70 -11.01
C ASP A 165 -17.41 5.80 -9.96
N ASN A 166 -16.35 6.11 -9.21
CA ASN A 166 -16.35 7.17 -8.21
C ASN A 166 -16.16 8.58 -8.81
N MET A 167 -16.02 8.69 -10.13
CA MET A 167 -15.90 9.98 -10.82
C MET A 167 -17.27 10.63 -11.06
N GLY A 168 -17.23 11.91 -11.45
CA GLY A 168 -18.42 12.60 -11.94
C GLY A 168 -18.95 11.97 -13.23
N PHE A 169 -20.18 12.36 -13.61
CA PHE A 169 -20.81 11.85 -14.82
C PHE A 169 -20.03 12.24 -16.08
N HIS A 170 -19.72 11.24 -16.92
CA HIS A 170 -19.18 11.41 -18.26
C HIS A 170 -20.09 10.67 -19.26
N PRO A 171 -20.54 11.32 -20.36
CA PRO A 171 -21.45 10.70 -21.32
C PRO A 171 -20.80 9.55 -22.11
N TYR A 172 -19.48 9.60 -22.29
CA TYR A 172 -18.68 8.59 -22.96
C TYR A 172 -17.33 8.43 -22.25
N THR A 173 -16.89 7.17 -22.12
CA THR A 173 -15.56 6.82 -21.64
C THR A 173 -14.88 5.96 -22.71
N TYR A 174 -13.78 6.44 -23.26
CA TYR A 174 -12.97 5.70 -24.23
C TYR A 174 -11.75 5.13 -23.53
N ALA A 175 -11.48 3.84 -23.73
CA ALA A 175 -10.30 3.17 -23.19
C ALA A 175 -9.29 2.89 -24.32
N VAL A 176 -8.02 3.21 -24.08
CA VAL A 176 -6.88 2.81 -24.93
C VAL A 176 -6.01 1.90 -24.08
N PHE A 177 -5.85 0.65 -24.49
CA PHE A 177 -5.08 -0.37 -23.78
C PHE A 177 -4.10 -1.05 -24.74
N GLY A 178 -3.02 -1.60 -24.20
CA GLY A 178 -1.95 -2.29 -24.93
C GLY A 178 -1.13 -3.18 -24.02
#